data_AF-A0A316VSH7-F1
#
_entry.id   AF-A0A316VSH7-F1
#
_cell.length_a   1.000
_cell.length_b   1.000
_cell.length_c   1.000
_cell.angle_alpha   90.00
_cell.angle_beta   90.00
_cell.angle_gamma   90.00
#
_symmetry.space_group_name_H-M   'P 1'
#
loop_
_entity.id
_entity.type
_entity.pdbx_description
1 polymer ?
#
loop_
_entity_poly.entity_id
_entity_poly.type
_entity_poly.pdbx_seq_one_letter_code
_entity_poly.pdbx_strand_id
1 'polypeptide(L)'
;MKLYTDAISGDELVSDGYKISEVDDVVYEVDAAQIVVKEGDVDIGGNPSAEEQAEALESGAQTVINVVHTFRLQNTTFDKKSYLAHLKGYMKAVKTRLAAENPDRVDAFEKAAGAFAKKVVGNFK
;
A
#
# COMPACT_ATOMS: atom_id res chain seq x y z
N MET A 1 -5.33 15.03 -10.33
CA MET A 1 -5.14 13.92 -9.39
C MET A 1 -5.10 12.63 -10.19
N LYS A 2 -3.95 11.96 -10.20
CA LYS A 2 -3.78 10.61 -10.74
C LYS A 2 -4.16 9.61 -9.66
N LEU A 3 -4.80 8.54 -10.10
CA LEU A 3 -5.22 7.43 -9.27
C LEU A 3 -4.48 6.17 -9.73
N TYR A 4 -3.86 5.47 -8.79
CA TYR A 4 -3.12 4.26 -9.04
C TYR A 4 -4.01 3.07 -8.69
N THR A 5 -4.41 2.35 -9.73
CA THR A 5 -5.33 1.22 -9.66
C THR A 5 -4.57 -0.08 -9.91
N ASP A 6 -4.89 -1.13 -9.16
CA ASP A 6 -4.32 -2.45 -9.42
C ASP A 6 -4.77 -2.97 -10.78
N ALA A 7 -3.82 -3.44 -11.58
CA ALA A 7 -4.09 -3.96 -12.92
C ALA A 7 -4.79 -5.33 -12.91
N ILE A 8 -4.79 -6.03 -11.76
CA ILE A 8 -5.37 -7.38 -11.63
C ILE A 8 -6.80 -7.32 -11.10
N SER A 9 -7.05 -6.62 -9.97
CA SER A 9 -8.38 -6.51 -9.37
C SER A 9 -9.18 -5.30 -9.83
N GLY A 10 -8.51 -4.22 -10.26
CA GLY A 10 -9.15 -2.95 -10.55
C GLY A 10 -9.41 -2.08 -9.32
N ASP A 11 -8.88 -2.46 -8.14
CA ASP A 11 -9.05 -1.69 -6.91
C ASP A 11 -8.11 -0.47 -6.87
N GLU A 12 -8.61 0.63 -6.30
CA GLU A 12 -7.86 1.86 -6.11
C GLU A 12 -6.92 1.73 -4.90
N LEU A 13 -5.62 1.91 -5.11
CA LEU A 13 -4.61 1.68 -4.06
C LEU A 13 -4.10 2.98 -3.44
N VAL A 14 -3.82 3.99 -4.27
CA VAL A 14 -3.24 5.28 -3.84
C VAL A 14 -3.45 6.35 -4.91
N SER A 15 -3.22 7.62 -4.60
CA SER A 15 -3.23 8.73 -5.56
C SER A 15 -1.93 9.54 -5.52
N ASP A 16 -1.70 10.37 -6.54
CA ASP A 16 -0.59 11.34 -6.57
C ASP A 16 -0.70 12.48 -5.54
N GLY A 17 -1.72 12.45 -4.69
CA GLY A 17 -1.82 13.33 -3.51
C GLY A 17 -0.88 12.95 -2.37
N TYR A 18 -0.26 11.77 -2.45
CA TYR A 18 0.74 11.30 -1.48
C TYR A 18 2.15 11.40 -2.06
N LYS A 19 3.15 11.47 -1.19
CA LYS A 19 4.55 11.40 -1.62
C LYS A 19 4.90 9.95 -1.96
N ILE A 20 5.14 9.71 -3.24
CA ILE A 20 5.45 8.40 -3.81
C ILE A 20 6.91 8.39 -4.30
N SER A 21 7.66 7.36 -3.92
CA SER A 21 9.04 7.13 -4.38
C SER A 21 9.13 5.81 -5.14
N GLU A 22 9.81 5.80 -6.29
CA GLU A 22 10.09 4.58 -7.04
C GLU A 22 11.28 3.84 -6.45
N VAL A 23 11.11 2.54 -6.23
CA VAL A 23 12.13 1.64 -5.70
C VAL A 23 12.36 0.50 -6.68
N ASP A 24 13.61 0.37 -7.11
CA ASP A 24 14.08 -0.70 -8.00
C ASP A 24 13.28 -0.81 -9.32
N ASP A 25 12.59 0.25 -9.78
CA ASP A 25 11.72 0.30 -10.99
C ASP A 25 10.54 -0.71 -10.98
N VAL A 26 10.22 -1.28 -9.81
CA VAL A 26 9.16 -2.30 -9.67
C VAL A 26 8.20 -2.06 -8.51
N VAL A 27 8.52 -1.15 -7.59
CA VAL A 27 7.73 -0.88 -6.39
C VAL A 27 7.60 0.62 -6.19
N TYR A 28 6.43 1.05 -5.74
CA TYR A 28 6.20 2.38 -5.22
C TYR A 28 6.17 2.34 -3.69
N GLU A 29 6.99 3.15 -3.04
CA GLU A 29 6.92 3.43 -1.61
C GLU A 29 6.11 4.71 -1.38
N VAL A 30 5.15 4.66 -0.46
CA VAL A 30 4.23 5.77 -0.18
C VAL A 30 4.44 6.25 1.25
N ASP A 31 4.74 7.53 1.41
CA ASP A 31 4.80 8.15 2.73
C ASP A 31 3.37 8.31 3.27
N ALA A 32 3.09 7.66 4.40
CA ALA A 32 1.81 7.71 5.08
C ALA A 32 1.96 8.31 6.48
N ALA A 33 0.91 8.95 6.98
CA ALA A 33 0.86 9.57 8.29
C ALA A 33 -0.21 8.91 9.17
N GLN A 34 0.03 8.87 10.47
CA GLN A 34 -1.01 8.57 11.46
C GLN A 34 -1.87 9.82 11.67
N ILE A 35 -3.18 9.65 11.57
CA ILE A 35 -4.17 10.71 11.78
C ILE A 35 -5.22 10.23 12.78
N VAL A 36 -5.88 11.16 13.46
CA VAL A 36 -6.99 10.88 14.37
C VAL A 36 -8.30 11.13 13.64
N VAL A 37 -9.20 10.13 13.64
CA VAL A 37 -10.50 10.19 12.94
C VAL A 37 -11.61 9.86 13.93
N LYS A 38 -12.69 10.63 13.92
CA LYS A 38 -13.90 10.39 14.73
C LYS A 38 -15.07 10.06 13.81
N GLU A 39 -15.85 9.03 14.13
CA GLU A 39 -17.02 8.67 13.32
C GLU A 39 -18.00 9.86 13.25
N GLY A 40 -18.29 10.33 12.03
CA GLY A 40 -19.24 11.41 11.77
C GLY A 40 -18.64 12.82 11.66
N ASP A 41 -17.36 13.02 12.03
CA ASP A 41 -16.67 14.31 11.87
C ASP A 41 -15.66 14.25 10.72
N VAL A 42 -15.76 15.25 9.84
CA VAL A 42 -14.88 15.42 8.69
C VAL A 42 -13.55 15.98 9.19
N ASP A 43 -12.52 15.17 9.03
CA ASP A 43 -11.12 15.59 8.84
C ASP A 43 -10.51 16.47 9.96
N ILE A 44 -10.07 15.83 11.05
CA ILE A 44 -9.02 16.41 11.92
C ILE A 44 -7.64 16.27 11.22
N GLY A 45 -7.58 16.71 9.96
CA GLY A 45 -6.39 16.69 9.10
C GLY A 45 -5.37 17.77 9.45
N GLY A 46 -5.60 18.55 10.51
CA GLY A 46 -4.59 19.37 11.15
C GLY A 46 -3.85 18.56 12.20
N ASN A 47 -2.52 18.62 12.24
CA ASN A 47 -1.69 18.02 13.29
C ASN A 47 -2.12 18.58 14.66
N PRO A 48 -3.00 17.89 15.42
CA PRO A 48 -3.56 18.45 16.65
C PRO A 48 -2.47 18.44 17.72
N SER A 49 -2.58 19.35 18.70
CA SER A 49 -1.75 19.30 19.89
C SER A 49 -1.85 17.92 20.58
N ALA A 50 -0.84 17.56 21.35
CA ALA A 50 -0.85 16.33 22.14
C ALA A 50 -2.06 16.27 23.10
N GLU A 51 -2.48 17.42 23.64
CA GLU A 51 -3.68 17.52 24.49
C GLU A 51 -4.97 17.27 23.68
N GLU A 52 -5.09 17.89 22.49
CA GLU A 52 -6.27 17.72 21.62
C GLU A 52 -6.41 16.28 21.10
N GLN A 53 -5.28 15.61 20.83
CA GLN A 53 -5.29 14.18 20.48
C GLN A 53 -5.78 13.32 21.64
N ALA A 54 -5.36 13.60 22.87
CA ALA A 54 -5.79 12.84 24.04
C ALA A 54 -7.30 12.98 24.28
N GLU A 55 -7.83 14.20 24.25
CA GLU A 55 -9.27 14.45 24.42
C GLU A 55 -10.11 13.81 23.29
N ALA A 56 -9.61 13.85 22.05
CA ALA A 56 -10.28 13.22 20.91
C ALA A 56 -10.35 11.70 21.07
N LEU A 57 -9.26 11.05 21.50
CA LEU A 57 -9.22 9.61 21.74
C LEU A 57 -10.16 9.21 22.89
N GLU A 58 -10.22 9.97 23.98
CA GLU A 58 -11.18 9.76 25.07
C GLU A 58 -12.64 9.91 24.62
N SER A 59 -12.87 10.74 23.59
CA SER A 59 -14.18 10.97 22.96
C SER A 59 -14.54 9.96 21.87
N GLY A 60 -13.81 8.84 21.76
CA GLY A 60 -14.08 7.75 20.82
C GLY A 60 -13.46 7.92 19.42
N ALA A 61 -12.53 8.86 19.24
CA ALA A 61 -11.74 8.90 18.01
C ALA A 61 -10.73 7.74 17.94
N GLN A 62 -10.30 7.41 16.73
CA GLN A 62 -9.33 6.35 16.44
C GLN A 62 -8.14 6.89 15.66
N THR A 63 -6.94 6.42 16.00
CA THR A 63 -5.74 6.69 15.20
C THR A 63 -5.65 5.69 14.05
N VAL A 64 -5.58 6.19 12.82
CA VAL A 64 -5.52 5.39 11.59
C VAL A 64 -4.40 5.88 10.67
N ILE A 65 -3.96 5.04 9.75
CA ILE A 65 -3.03 5.45 8.69
C ILE A 65 -3.84 6.14 7.59
N ASN A 66 -3.49 7.37 7.24
CA ASN A 66 -4.27 8.21 6.32
C ASN A 66 -4.52 7.55 4.94
N VAL A 67 -3.51 6.93 4.33
CA VAL A 67 -3.65 6.18 3.06
C VAL A 67 -4.62 5.02 3.23
N VAL A 68 -4.43 4.21 4.28
CA VAL A 68 -5.27 3.04 4.56
C VAL A 68 -6.73 3.45 4.76
N HIS A 69 -6.97 4.53 5.51
CA HIS A 69 -8.31 5.05 5.76
C HIS A 69 -8.96 5.60 4.50
N THR A 70 -8.22 6.40 3.71
CA THR A 70 -8.73 7.07 2.50
C THR A 70 -9.13 6.08 1.42
N PHE A 71 -8.27 5.10 1.13
CA PHE A 71 -8.51 4.07 0.12
C PHE A 71 -9.21 2.81 0.68
N ARG A 72 -9.63 2.86 1.96
CA ARG A 72 -10.31 1.76 2.66
C ARG A 72 -9.55 0.42 2.55
N LEU A 73 -8.22 0.48 2.59
CA LEU A 73 -7.38 -0.70 2.46
C LEU A 73 -7.64 -1.66 3.63
N GLN A 74 -7.75 -2.94 3.30
CA GLN A 74 -8.05 -3.98 4.29
C GLN A 74 -6.78 -4.70 4.70
N ASN A 75 -6.52 -4.76 6.01
CA ASN A 75 -5.44 -5.57 6.54
C ASN A 75 -5.76 -7.06 6.35
N THR A 76 -4.76 -7.84 5.97
CA THR A 76 -4.86 -9.28 5.82
C THR A 76 -3.69 -9.96 6.53
N THR A 77 -3.81 -11.25 6.81
CA THR A 77 -2.78 -12.03 7.48
C THR A 77 -2.36 -13.22 6.65
N PHE A 78 -1.07 -13.51 6.68
CA PHE A 78 -0.48 -14.69 6.06
C PHE A 78 0.49 -15.33 7.03
N ASP A 79 0.69 -16.64 6.89
CA ASP A 79 1.93 -17.27 7.31
C ASP A 79 2.96 -17.17 6.17
N LYS A 80 4.25 -17.35 6.48
CA LYS A 80 5.32 -17.21 5.49
C LYS A 80 5.12 -18.09 4.24
N LYS A 81 4.55 -19.29 4.39
CA LYS A 81 4.32 -20.23 3.29
C LYS A 81 3.15 -19.78 2.42
N SER A 82 2.04 -19.39 3.02
CA SER A 82 0.87 -18.87 2.27
C SER A 82 1.19 -17.55 1.58
N TYR A 83 1.94 -16.64 2.23
CA TYR A 83 2.44 -15.41 1.61
C TYR A 83 3.29 -15.69 0.36
N LEU A 84 4.26 -16.61 0.46
CA LEU A 84 5.11 -17.00 -0.65
C LEU A 84 4.32 -17.60 -1.82
N ALA A 85 3.30 -18.41 -1.53
CA ALA A 85 2.43 -18.97 -2.57
C ALA A 85 1.63 -17.88 -3.27
N HIS A 86 1.03 -16.96 -2.50
CA HIS A 86 0.26 -15.84 -3.02
C HIS A 86 1.14 -14.90 -3.87
N LEU A 87 2.31 -14.48 -3.35
CA LEU A 87 3.24 -13.60 -4.05
C LEU A 87 3.70 -14.18 -5.40
N LYS A 88 4.01 -15.49 -5.45
CA LYS A 88 4.35 -16.16 -6.72
C LYS A 88 3.20 -16.13 -7.72
N GLY A 89 1.97 -16.36 -7.26
CA GLY A 89 0.76 -16.26 -8.09
C GLY A 89 0.57 -14.86 -8.65
N TYR A 90 0.69 -13.84 -7.79
CA TYR A 90 0.58 -12.44 -8.15
C TYR A 90 1.65 -12.00 -9.17
N MET A 91 2.92 -12.32 -8.92
CA MET A 91 4.01 -12.01 -9.86
C MET A 91 3.80 -12.64 -11.24
N LYS A 92 3.25 -13.86 -11.29
CA LYS A 92 2.91 -14.54 -12.55
C LYS A 92 1.77 -13.81 -13.29
N ALA A 93 0.76 -13.32 -12.57
CA ALA A 93 -0.34 -12.56 -13.15
C ALA A 93 0.18 -11.23 -13.75
N VAL A 94 1.01 -10.49 -13.00
CA VAL A 94 1.64 -9.25 -13.49
C VAL A 94 2.52 -9.52 -14.71
N LYS A 95 3.37 -10.56 -14.67
CA LYS A 95 4.18 -10.96 -15.83
C LYS A 95 3.33 -11.25 -17.07
N THR A 96 2.22 -11.97 -16.88
CA THR A 96 1.32 -12.33 -18.00
C THR A 96 0.70 -11.08 -18.62
N ARG A 97 0.30 -10.11 -17.79
CA ARG A 97 -0.22 -8.82 -18.25
C ARG A 97 0.86 -8.01 -18.98
N LEU A 98 2.05 -7.88 -18.39
CA LEU A 98 3.18 -7.18 -19.01
C LEU A 98 3.55 -7.79 -20.36
N ALA A 99 3.57 -9.11 -20.49
CA ALA A 99 3.85 -9.76 -21.77
C ALA A 99 2.84 -9.40 -22.88
N ALA A 100 1.60 -9.06 -22.52
CA ALA A 100 0.57 -8.67 -23.48
C ALA A 100 0.62 -7.17 -23.83
N GLU A 101 1.00 -6.30 -22.89
CA GLU A 101 0.90 -4.84 -23.05
C GLU A 101 2.26 -4.15 -23.28
N ASN A 102 3.31 -4.68 -22.68
CA ASN A 102 4.66 -4.13 -22.73
C ASN A 102 5.70 -5.26 -22.59
N PRO A 103 5.85 -6.12 -23.60
CA PRO A 103 6.68 -7.32 -23.52
C PRO A 103 8.14 -7.02 -23.20
N ASP A 104 8.66 -5.86 -23.63
CA ASP A 104 10.04 -5.45 -23.38
C ASP A 104 10.34 -5.20 -21.89
N ARG A 105 9.31 -4.96 -21.06
CA ARG A 105 9.46 -4.79 -19.60
C ARG A 105 9.53 -6.11 -18.82
N VAL A 106 9.21 -7.24 -19.45
CA VAL A 106 9.06 -8.53 -18.74
C VAL A 106 10.35 -8.96 -18.05
N ASP A 107 11.49 -8.91 -18.76
CA ASP A 107 12.77 -9.37 -18.23
C ASP A 107 13.27 -8.49 -17.08
N ALA A 108 13.12 -7.16 -17.23
CA ALA A 108 13.47 -6.19 -16.19
C ALA A 108 12.62 -6.40 -14.93
N PHE A 109 11.30 -6.57 -15.11
CA PHE A 109 10.38 -6.84 -14.02
C PHE A 109 10.72 -8.14 -13.29
N GLU A 110 10.91 -9.26 -13.99
CA GLU A 110 11.20 -10.55 -13.33
C GLU A 110 12.44 -10.48 -12.44
N LYS A 111 13.49 -9.83 -12.92
CA LYS A 111 14.75 -9.69 -12.17
C LYS A 111 14.56 -8.81 -10.94
N ALA A 112 14.01 -7.61 -11.11
CA ALA A 112 13.87 -6.65 -10.03
C ALA A 112 12.81 -7.06 -9.00
N ALA A 113 11.64 -7.53 -9.44
CA ALA A 113 10.59 -8.03 -8.55
C ALA A 113 11.05 -9.29 -7.80
N GLY A 114 11.81 -10.18 -8.44
CA GLY A 114 12.40 -11.34 -7.77
C GLY A 114 13.42 -10.97 -6.68
N ALA A 115 14.21 -9.90 -6.89
CA ALA A 115 15.13 -9.38 -5.88
C ALA A 115 14.36 -8.73 -4.71
N PHE A 116 13.35 -7.92 -5.00
CA PHE A 116 12.51 -7.27 -3.99
C PHE A 116 11.74 -8.29 -3.15
N ALA A 117 11.14 -9.30 -3.77
CA ALA A 117 10.43 -10.38 -3.09
C ALA A 117 11.31 -11.08 -2.04
N LYS A 118 12.62 -11.27 -2.30
CA LYS A 118 13.55 -11.84 -1.32
C LYS A 118 13.76 -10.91 -0.12
N LYS A 119 13.85 -9.60 -0.33
CA LYS A 119 13.96 -8.60 0.76
C LYS A 119 12.72 -8.67 1.67
N VAL A 120 11.52 -8.73 1.09
CA VAL A 120 10.27 -8.81 1.85
C VAL A 120 10.16 -10.12 2.64
N VAL A 121 10.39 -11.26 1.99
CA VAL A 121 10.31 -12.58 2.63
C VAL A 121 11.39 -12.78 3.70
N GLY A 122 12.55 -12.15 3.54
CA GLY A 122 13.63 -12.14 4.54
C GLY A 122 13.22 -11.45 5.84
N ASN A 123 12.33 -10.45 5.77
CA ASN A 123 11.82 -9.69 6.91
C ASN A 123 10.41 -10.10 7.34
N PHE A 124 9.85 -11.18 6.78
CA PHE A 124 8.53 -11.69 7.17
C PHE A 124 8.57 -12.17 8.61
N LYS A 125 7.78 -11.55 9.48
CA LYS A 125 7.64 -11.88 10.90
C LYS A 125 6.47 -12.81 11.14
#